data_AF-A0A2T2R0J2-F1
#
_entry.id   AF-A0A2T2R0J2-F1
#
_cell.length_a   1.000
_cell.length_b   1.000
_cell.length_c   1.000
_cell.angle_alpha   90.00
_cell.angle_beta   90.00
_cell.angle_gamma   90.00
#
_symmetry.space_group_name_H-M   'P 1'
#
loop_
_entity.id
_entity.type
_entity.pdbx_description
1 polymer ?
#
loop_
_entity_poly.entity_id
_entity_poly.type
_entity_poly.pdbx_seq_one_letter_code
_entity_poly.pdbx_strand_id
1 'polypeptide(L)'
;LDRWILLKLNNLVETATERMNDYDLLTPTRSIREFVGDLSRWYLRRSRDRFKADSGEDKQFAFATTQHVLETLAKLMAPFTPFFAEELYQEVAVGKDEAAAMQPAFADSTYAGSVHLTDWPETQSANVSADQDLLATMELVRGAASKARDLRSQKGLKVRQPLSTFYIGETDSPLTDNQNLLEILKDEVNVREIVFTDEVDGFKLDTEITDDLARAGAVREVIRHIQKLRKQAELDPQNKVDINIDASGDGRELITDNKEQITGTANLASVSFVELSGESELETHDFSFQFSLDV
;
A
#
# COMPACT_ATOMS: atom_id res chain seq x y z
N LEU A 1 2.49 -10.74 3.18
CA LEU A 1 2.66 -9.90 1.96
C LEU A 1 3.97 -10.21 1.25
N ASP A 2 5.10 -10.27 1.97
CA ASP A 2 6.43 -10.57 1.40
C ASP A 2 6.44 -11.89 0.63
N ARG A 3 5.99 -12.97 1.26
CA ARG A 3 5.84 -14.26 0.59
C ARG A 3 5.00 -14.16 -0.69
N TRP A 4 3.88 -13.43 -0.66
CA TRP A 4 3.03 -13.28 -1.84
C TRP A 4 3.73 -12.56 -3.00
N ILE A 5 4.43 -11.45 -2.73
CA ILE A 5 5.12 -10.72 -3.82
C ILE A 5 6.30 -11.51 -4.37
N LEU A 6 7.00 -12.28 -3.53
CA LEU A 6 8.08 -13.17 -3.97
C LEU A 6 7.56 -14.31 -4.86
N LEU A 7 6.41 -14.90 -4.53
CA LEU A 7 5.80 -15.91 -5.38
C LEU A 7 5.31 -15.33 -6.71
N LYS A 8 4.76 -14.11 -6.69
CA LYS A 8 4.39 -13.39 -7.92
C LYS A 8 5.63 -13.07 -8.79
N LEU A 9 6.77 -12.76 -8.16
CA LEU A 9 8.04 -12.55 -8.85
C LEU A 9 8.55 -13.86 -9.47
N ASN A 10 8.50 -14.97 -8.73
CA ASN A 10 8.89 -16.28 -9.26
C ASN A 10 8.05 -16.67 -10.49
N ASN A 11 6.71 -16.57 -10.40
CA ASN A 11 5.85 -16.83 -11.55
C ASN A 11 6.15 -15.91 -12.74
N LEU A 12 6.54 -14.66 -12.48
CA LEU A 12 6.95 -13.73 -13.53
C LEU A 12 8.26 -14.17 -14.18
N VAL A 13 9.27 -14.58 -13.40
CA VAL A 13 10.55 -15.10 -13.91
C VAL A 13 10.29 -16.34 -14.77
N GLU A 14 9.50 -17.31 -14.30
CA GLU A 14 9.15 -18.51 -15.05
C GLU A 14 8.44 -18.17 -16.36
N THR A 15 7.39 -17.35 -16.29
CA THR A 15 6.64 -16.91 -17.48
C THR A 15 7.53 -16.18 -18.48
N ALA A 16 8.42 -15.29 -18.00
CA ALA A 16 9.33 -14.55 -18.86
C ALA A 16 10.34 -15.49 -19.53
N THR A 17 10.92 -16.43 -18.76
CA THR A 17 11.90 -17.40 -19.25
C THR A 17 11.31 -18.29 -20.34
N GLU A 18 10.16 -18.92 -20.07
CA GLU A 18 9.49 -19.82 -21.00
C GLU A 18 9.13 -19.09 -22.30
N ARG A 19 8.50 -17.91 -22.20
CA ARG A 19 8.02 -17.17 -23.36
C ARG A 19 9.14 -16.56 -24.18
N MET A 20 10.22 -16.09 -23.54
CA MET A 20 11.39 -15.59 -24.28
C MET A 20 12.15 -16.70 -25.00
N ASN A 21 12.23 -17.91 -24.43
CA ASN A 21 12.78 -19.09 -25.12
C ASN A 21 11.97 -19.47 -26.36
N ASP A 22 10.65 -19.23 -26.32
CA ASP A 22 9.74 -19.42 -27.46
C ASP A 22 9.67 -18.21 -28.41
N TYR A 23 10.53 -17.21 -28.23
CA TYR A 23 10.53 -15.93 -28.98
C TYR A 23 9.23 -15.11 -28.87
N ASP A 24 8.39 -15.37 -27.87
CA ASP A 24 7.24 -14.52 -27.52
C ASP A 24 7.68 -13.40 -26.56
N LEU A 25 7.94 -12.23 -27.13
CA LEU A 25 8.34 -11.02 -26.38
C LEU A 25 7.14 -10.24 -25.82
N LEU A 26 5.93 -10.50 -26.30
CA LEU A 26 4.74 -9.74 -25.93
C LEU A 26 4.23 -10.15 -24.55
N THR A 27 4.20 -11.46 -24.29
CA THR A 27 3.71 -11.99 -23.00
C THR A 27 4.55 -11.51 -21.81
N PRO A 28 5.89 -11.63 -21.80
CA PRO A 28 6.73 -11.11 -20.71
C PRO A 28 6.52 -9.63 -20.45
N THR A 29 6.45 -8.82 -21.51
CA THR A 29 6.24 -7.36 -21.39
C THR A 29 4.92 -7.03 -20.69
N ARG A 30 3.84 -7.77 -21.00
CA ARG A 30 2.53 -7.60 -20.33
C ARG A 30 2.58 -8.07 -18.88
N SER A 31 3.18 -9.23 -18.61
CA SER A 31 3.33 -9.78 -17.26
C SER A 31 4.16 -8.88 -16.35
N ILE A 32 5.23 -8.28 -16.86
CA ILE A 32 6.04 -7.28 -16.12
C ILE A 32 5.16 -6.09 -15.70
N ARG A 33 4.38 -5.54 -16.64
CA ARG A 33 3.49 -4.39 -16.33
C ARG A 33 2.44 -4.76 -15.28
N GLU A 34 1.86 -5.95 -15.35
CA GLU A 34 0.90 -6.44 -14.37
C GLU A 34 1.53 -6.60 -12.99
N PHE A 35 2.72 -7.20 -12.93
CA PHE A 35 3.50 -7.34 -11.69
C PHE A 35 3.85 -5.98 -11.07
N VAL A 36 4.30 -5.01 -11.86
CA VAL A 36 4.56 -3.64 -11.37
C VAL A 36 3.30 -3.02 -10.76
N GLY A 37 2.13 -3.28 -11.37
CA GLY A 37 0.84 -2.88 -10.82
C GLY A 37 0.56 -3.49 -9.45
N ASP A 38 0.87 -4.77 -9.26
CA ASP A 38 0.71 -5.47 -7.98
C ASP A 38 1.72 -5.01 -6.93
N LEU A 39 2.97 -4.85 -7.32
CA LEU A 39 4.04 -4.31 -6.50
C LEU A 39 3.68 -2.93 -5.94
N SER A 40 3.19 -2.04 -6.80
CA SER A 40 2.84 -0.67 -6.40
C SER A 40 1.55 -0.60 -5.57
N ARG A 41 0.45 -1.19 -6.08
CA ARG A 41 -0.89 -0.96 -5.52
C ARG A 41 -1.21 -1.84 -4.31
N TRP A 42 -0.56 -2.99 -4.18
CA TRP A 42 -0.81 -3.93 -3.10
C TRP A 42 0.38 -4.03 -2.16
N TYR A 43 1.57 -4.37 -2.66
CA TYR A 43 2.72 -4.61 -1.79
C TYR A 43 3.25 -3.32 -1.17
N LEU A 44 3.77 -2.40 -1.96
CA LEU A 44 4.40 -1.16 -1.46
C LEU A 44 3.42 -0.30 -0.68
N ARG A 45 2.19 -0.13 -1.18
CA ARG A 45 1.15 0.66 -0.48
C ARG A 45 0.86 0.11 0.93
N ARG A 46 0.74 -1.21 1.09
CA ARG A 46 0.43 -1.83 2.38
C ARG A 46 1.66 -1.99 3.27
N SER A 47 2.86 -2.05 2.69
CA SER A 47 4.12 -2.08 3.44
C SER A 47 4.62 -0.70 3.87
N ARG A 48 3.93 0.41 3.52
CA ARG A 48 4.37 1.78 3.83
C ARG A 48 4.75 2.00 5.29
N ASP A 49 3.96 1.50 6.23
CA ASP A 49 4.21 1.73 7.64
C ASP A 49 5.37 0.88 8.17
N ARG A 50 5.65 -0.27 7.53
CA ARG A 50 6.84 -1.11 7.80
C ARG A 50 8.13 -0.37 7.46
N PHE A 51 8.13 0.45 6.41
CA PHE A 51 9.29 1.28 6.04
C PHE A 51 9.49 2.48 6.99
N LYS A 52 8.42 2.98 7.61
CA LYS A 52 8.46 4.14 8.52
C LYS A 52 8.88 3.80 9.95
N ALA A 53 8.87 2.53 10.34
CA ALA A 53 9.29 2.12 11.67
C ALA A 53 10.70 2.63 11.98
N ASP A 54 10.97 3.05 13.23
CA ASP A 54 12.29 3.59 13.59
C ASP A 54 13.38 2.52 13.45
N SER A 55 13.11 1.30 13.95
CA SER A 55 13.96 0.12 13.83
C SER A 55 13.15 -1.17 14.01
N GLY A 56 13.70 -2.30 13.59
CA GLY A 56 13.09 -3.62 13.80
C GLY A 56 13.34 -4.61 12.66
N GLU A 57 13.22 -5.90 12.96
CA GLU A 57 13.37 -6.98 11.98
C GLU A 57 12.37 -6.85 10.83
N ASP A 58 11.12 -6.45 11.13
CA ASP A 58 10.09 -6.30 10.09
C ASP A 58 10.45 -5.24 9.04
N LYS A 59 11.07 -4.13 9.46
CA LYS A 59 11.60 -3.11 8.54
C LYS A 59 12.70 -3.70 7.67
N GLN A 60 13.64 -4.44 8.26
CA GLN A 60 14.72 -5.07 7.52
C GLN A 60 14.20 -6.07 6.49
N PHE A 61 13.21 -6.90 6.85
CA PHE A 61 12.57 -7.83 5.92
C PHE A 61 11.83 -7.11 4.79
N ALA A 62 11.13 -6.01 5.09
CA ALA A 62 10.47 -5.20 4.07
C ALA A 62 11.47 -4.60 3.06
N PHE A 63 12.60 -4.05 3.55
CA PHE A 63 13.67 -3.53 2.69
C PHE A 63 14.34 -4.64 1.88
N ALA A 64 14.75 -5.75 2.51
CA ALA A 64 15.41 -6.86 1.83
C ALA A 64 14.52 -7.47 0.73
N THR A 65 13.24 -7.70 1.03
CA THR A 65 12.27 -8.20 0.04
C THR A 65 12.12 -7.22 -1.12
N THR A 66 11.99 -5.92 -0.82
CA THR A 66 11.81 -4.89 -1.86
C THR A 66 13.06 -4.76 -2.73
N GLN A 67 14.24 -4.78 -2.13
CA GLN A 67 15.51 -4.75 -2.84
C GLN A 67 15.62 -5.94 -3.80
N HIS A 68 15.39 -7.16 -3.30
CA HIS A 68 15.44 -8.38 -4.12
C HIS A 68 14.43 -8.35 -5.28
N VAL A 69 13.20 -7.88 -5.02
CA VAL A 69 12.17 -7.73 -6.05
C VAL A 69 12.59 -6.73 -7.13
N LEU A 70 13.10 -5.56 -6.74
CA LEU A 70 13.50 -4.52 -7.69
C LEU A 70 14.73 -4.91 -8.49
N GLU A 71 15.72 -5.56 -7.87
CA GLU A 71 16.90 -6.08 -8.55
C GLU A 71 16.51 -7.12 -9.61
N THR A 72 15.67 -8.10 -9.24
CA THR A 72 15.20 -9.14 -10.16
C THR A 72 14.36 -8.54 -11.29
N LEU A 73 13.51 -7.57 -10.97
CA LEU A 73 12.72 -6.85 -11.97
C LEU A 73 13.62 -6.10 -12.97
N ALA A 74 14.72 -5.48 -12.51
CA ALA A 74 15.69 -4.84 -13.39
C ALA A 74 16.29 -5.86 -14.38
N LYS A 75 16.68 -7.06 -13.92
CA LYS A 75 17.19 -8.13 -14.78
C LYS A 75 16.16 -8.55 -15.84
N LEU A 76 14.91 -8.76 -15.45
CA LEU A 76 13.82 -9.12 -16.38
C LEU A 76 13.49 -8.00 -17.37
N MET A 77 13.66 -6.74 -16.99
CA MET A 77 13.40 -5.57 -17.83
C MET A 77 14.56 -5.25 -18.78
N ALA A 78 15.78 -5.72 -18.50
CA ALA A 78 16.97 -5.39 -19.27
C ALA A 78 16.84 -5.62 -20.79
N PRO A 79 16.24 -6.73 -21.28
CA PRO A 79 16.03 -6.93 -22.72
C PRO A 79 15.02 -5.97 -23.38
N PHE A 80 14.13 -5.34 -22.60
CA PHE A 80 13.01 -4.53 -23.12
C PHE A 80 13.23 -3.03 -22.93
N THR A 81 13.78 -2.64 -21.78
CA THR A 81 14.01 -1.24 -21.39
C THR A 81 15.41 -1.08 -20.79
N PRO A 82 16.47 -1.21 -21.61
CA PRO A 82 17.83 -1.42 -21.12
C PRO A 82 18.39 -0.27 -20.27
N PHE A 83 18.09 0.97 -20.62
CA PHE A 83 18.56 2.15 -19.87
C PHE A 83 17.87 2.28 -18.52
N PHE A 84 16.57 2.03 -18.45
CA PHE A 84 15.82 2.10 -17.20
C PHE A 84 16.16 0.93 -16.28
N ALA A 85 16.36 -0.27 -16.85
CA ALA A 85 16.83 -1.43 -16.11
C ALA A 85 18.20 -1.18 -15.49
N GLU A 86 19.12 -0.57 -16.24
CA GLU A 86 20.44 -0.19 -15.72
C GLU A 86 20.32 0.82 -14.57
N GLU A 87 19.57 1.91 -14.77
CA GLU A 87 19.36 2.92 -13.73
C GLU A 87 18.78 2.30 -12.45
N LEU A 88 17.74 1.48 -12.57
CA LEU A 88 17.13 0.77 -11.43
C LEU A 88 18.12 -0.16 -10.73
N TYR A 89 18.89 -0.93 -11.49
CA TYR A 89 19.86 -1.88 -10.93
C TYR A 89 20.97 -1.16 -10.15
N GLN A 90 21.53 -0.08 -10.72
CA GLN A 90 22.58 0.69 -10.05
C GLN A 90 22.09 1.30 -8.74
N GLU A 91 20.86 1.83 -8.72
CA GLU A 91 20.24 2.42 -7.54
C GLU A 91 19.99 1.41 -6.40
N VAL A 92 19.65 0.16 -6.74
CA VAL A 92 19.16 -0.85 -5.78
C VAL A 92 20.23 -1.86 -5.37
N ALA A 93 21.09 -2.29 -6.29
CA ALA A 93 22.06 -3.36 -6.07
C ALA A 93 23.44 -2.84 -5.64
N VAL A 94 23.86 -1.68 -6.16
CA VAL A 94 25.18 -1.08 -5.87
C VAL A 94 25.07 -0.05 -4.74
N GLY A 95 23.95 0.67 -4.65
CA GLY A 95 23.72 1.69 -3.63
C GLY A 95 24.39 3.03 -3.98
N LYS A 96 23.71 4.14 -3.68
CA LYS A 96 24.11 5.49 -4.12
C LYS A 96 25.51 5.92 -3.70
N ASP A 97 25.92 5.59 -2.47
CA ASP A 97 27.21 6.04 -1.93
C ASP A 97 28.39 5.27 -2.53
N GLU A 98 28.20 4.00 -2.89
CA GLU A 98 29.21 3.21 -3.61
C GLU A 98 29.22 3.56 -5.10
N ALA A 99 28.05 3.80 -5.71
CA ALA A 99 27.93 4.22 -7.11
C ALA A 99 28.51 5.63 -7.38
N ALA A 100 28.35 6.58 -6.45
CA ALA A 100 28.85 7.95 -6.58
C ALA A 100 30.37 8.08 -6.31
N ALA A 101 30.94 7.16 -5.52
CA ALA A 101 32.38 7.10 -5.25
C ALA A 101 33.18 6.47 -6.41
N MET A 102 32.51 5.89 -7.42
CA MET A 102 33.12 5.19 -8.55
C MET A 102 33.50 6.16 -9.68
N GLN A 103 34.80 6.34 -9.92
CA GLN A 103 35.30 7.00 -11.13
C GLN A 103 35.26 6.02 -12.32
N PRO A 104 34.98 6.46 -13.56
CA PRO A 104 34.94 5.59 -14.72
C PRO A 104 36.38 5.26 -15.15
N ALA A 105 36.97 4.22 -14.54
CA ALA A 105 38.24 3.66 -14.98
C ALA A 105 37.98 2.42 -15.85
N PHE A 106 38.35 2.52 -17.13
CA PHE A 106 38.55 1.36 -17.98
C PHE A 106 39.75 0.55 -17.46
N ALA A 107 39.54 -0.44 -16.60
CA ALA A 107 40.44 -1.61 -16.43
C ALA A 107 40.00 -2.48 -15.25
N ASP A 108 39.74 -3.76 -15.57
CA ASP A 108 39.99 -4.96 -14.74
C ASP A 108 39.64 -4.93 -13.24
N SER A 109 38.55 -5.65 -12.91
CA SER A 109 38.16 -6.14 -11.57
C SER A 109 37.94 -5.04 -10.52
N THR A 110 36.74 -4.67 -10.12
CA THR A 110 35.53 -5.42 -9.77
C THR A 110 34.35 -4.50 -10.05
N TYR A 111 33.73 -4.65 -11.22
CA TYR A 111 32.44 -4.01 -11.44
C TYR A 111 31.42 -4.68 -10.50
N ALA A 112 30.76 -3.90 -9.64
CA ALA A 112 29.38 -4.24 -9.33
C ALA A 112 28.64 -4.02 -10.67
N GLY A 113 28.47 -5.12 -11.42
CA GLY A 113 28.28 -5.12 -12.88
C GLY A 113 27.13 -4.26 -13.41
N SER A 114 27.15 -4.00 -14.71
CA SER A 114 25.92 -3.59 -15.42
C SER A 114 24.89 -4.71 -15.36
N VAL A 115 23.60 -4.38 -15.31
CA VAL A 115 22.52 -5.39 -15.33
C VAL A 115 22.62 -6.30 -16.56
N HIS A 116 23.15 -5.76 -17.66
CA HIS A 116 23.33 -6.47 -18.94
C HIS A 116 24.43 -7.54 -18.93
N LEU A 117 25.23 -7.58 -17.86
CA LEU A 117 26.28 -8.57 -17.64
C LEU A 117 25.93 -9.55 -16.51
N THR A 118 24.71 -9.48 -15.98
CA THR A 118 24.23 -10.39 -14.94
C THR A 118 23.63 -11.65 -15.55
N ASP A 119 23.68 -12.75 -14.78
CA ASP A 119 22.97 -13.97 -15.14
C ASP A 119 21.46 -13.75 -15.10
N TRP A 120 20.75 -14.50 -15.94
CA TRP A 120 19.29 -14.51 -15.93
C TRP A 120 18.77 -15.03 -14.56
N PRO A 121 17.74 -14.41 -13.96
CA PRO A 121 17.26 -14.82 -12.65
C PRO A 121 16.67 -16.23 -12.67
N GLU A 122 16.91 -16.98 -11.60
CA GLU A 122 16.36 -18.32 -11.37
C GLU A 122 15.30 -18.29 -10.27
N THR A 123 14.30 -19.17 -10.36
CA THR A 123 13.29 -19.34 -9.31
C THR A 123 13.67 -20.44 -8.34
N GLN A 124 13.31 -20.26 -7.08
CA GLN A 124 13.37 -21.32 -6.07
C GLN A 124 12.00 -21.40 -5.40
N SER A 125 11.38 -22.58 -5.41
CA SER A 125 10.22 -22.90 -4.58
C SER A 125 10.56 -24.04 -3.63
N ALA A 126 10.37 -23.79 -2.34
CA ALA A 126 10.55 -24.80 -1.30
C ALA A 126 9.29 -25.66 -1.11
N ASN A 127 8.09 -25.15 -1.46
CA ASN A 127 6.82 -25.86 -1.28
C ASN A 127 5.76 -25.37 -2.29
N VAL A 128 5.74 -25.99 -3.46
CA VAL A 128 4.89 -25.60 -4.59
C VAL A 128 3.39 -25.59 -4.25
N SER A 129 2.89 -26.58 -3.50
CA SER A 129 1.46 -26.66 -3.15
C SER A 129 1.03 -25.48 -2.28
N ALA A 130 1.75 -25.22 -1.19
CA ALA A 130 1.40 -24.13 -0.28
C ALA A 130 1.57 -22.74 -0.94
N ASP A 131 2.48 -22.63 -1.90
CA ASP A 131 2.70 -21.42 -2.67
C ASP A 131 1.53 -21.14 -3.63
N GLN A 132 1.01 -22.18 -4.31
CA GLN A 132 -0.18 -22.09 -5.16
C GLN A 132 -1.43 -21.73 -4.35
N ASP A 133 -1.62 -22.34 -3.18
CA ASP A 133 -2.75 -22.03 -2.29
C ASP A 133 -2.74 -20.57 -1.84
N LEU A 134 -1.56 -20.03 -1.49
CA LEU A 134 -1.42 -18.63 -1.11
C LEU A 134 -1.74 -17.68 -2.28
N LEU A 135 -1.25 -18.00 -3.49
CA LEU A 135 -1.53 -17.20 -4.69
C LEU A 135 -3.03 -17.20 -5.01
N ALA A 136 -3.68 -18.37 -4.98
CA ALA A 136 -5.11 -18.50 -5.23
C ALA A 136 -5.93 -17.72 -4.18
N THR A 137 -5.59 -17.87 -2.89
CA THR A 137 -6.31 -17.18 -1.81
C THR A 137 -6.12 -15.67 -1.87
N MET A 138 -4.92 -15.19 -2.23
CA MET A 138 -4.68 -13.76 -2.45
C MET A 138 -5.47 -13.21 -3.64
N GLU A 139 -5.72 -14.02 -4.68
CA GLU A 139 -6.57 -13.59 -5.79
C GLU A 139 -8.03 -13.40 -5.34
N LEU A 140 -8.54 -14.28 -4.46
CA LEU A 140 -9.86 -14.12 -3.83
C LEU A 140 -9.93 -12.83 -3.00
N VAL A 141 -8.92 -12.54 -2.18
CA VAL A 141 -8.83 -11.28 -1.41
C VAL A 141 -8.88 -10.07 -2.34
N ARG A 142 -8.08 -10.07 -3.40
CA ARG A 142 -8.03 -8.95 -4.36
C ARG A 142 -9.35 -8.77 -5.11
N GLY A 143 -9.97 -9.88 -5.52
CA GLY A 143 -11.29 -9.91 -6.16
C GLY A 143 -12.39 -9.36 -5.24
N ALA A 144 -12.47 -9.87 -4.01
CA ALA A 144 -13.43 -9.42 -3.01
C ALA A 144 -13.27 -7.93 -2.67
N ALA A 145 -12.02 -7.47 -2.50
CA ALA A 145 -11.72 -6.04 -2.26
C ALA A 145 -12.15 -5.15 -3.43
N SER A 146 -11.96 -5.60 -4.67
CA SER A 146 -12.43 -4.89 -5.86
C SER A 146 -13.95 -4.80 -5.89
N LYS A 147 -14.66 -5.91 -5.64
CA LYS A 147 -16.13 -5.94 -5.58
C LYS A 147 -16.69 -5.05 -4.48
N ALA A 148 -16.08 -5.08 -3.29
CA ALA A 148 -16.45 -4.18 -2.22
C ALA A 148 -16.28 -2.71 -2.62
N ARG A 149 -15.16 -2.34 -3.26
CA ARG A 149 -14.93 -0.98 -3.77
C ARG A 149 -15.98 -0.56 -4.80
N ASP A 150 -16.38 -1.47 -5.69
CA ASP A 150 -17.44 -1.22 -6.67
C ASP A 150 -18.78 -0.98 -5.98
N LEU A 151 -19.17 -1.83 -5.02
CA LEU A 151 -20.39 -1.67 -4.22
C LEU A 151 -20.41 -0.34 -3.46
N ARG A 152 -19.27 0.05 -2.86
CA ARG A 152 -19.12 1.36 -2.19
C ARG A 152 -19.32 2.51 -3.17
N SER A 153 -18.71 2.43 -4.35
CA SER A 153 -18.84 3.46 -5.39
C SER A 153 -20.28 3.62 -5.84
N GLN A 154 -21.02 2.52 -6.04
CA GLN A 154 -22.44 2.54 -6.42
C GLN A 154 -23.32 3.22 -5.37
N LYS A 155 -22.96 3.09 -4.09
CA LYS A 155 -23.66 3.72 -2.96
C LYS A 155 -23.12 5.10 -2.60
N GLY A 156 -22.13 5.63 -3.32
CA GLY A 156 -21.49 6.90 -3.01
C GLY A 156 -20.68 6.90 -1.69
N LEU A 157 -20.34 5.72 -1.16
CA LEU A 157 -19.64 5.58 0.11
C LEU A 157 -18.13 5.67 -0.08
N LYS A 158 -17.51 6.68 0.53
CA LYS A 158 -16.05 6.86 0.51
C LYS A 158 -15.37 5.69 1.23
N VAL A 159 -14.26 5.15 0.70
CA VAL A 159 -13.50 4.03 1.31
C VAL A 159 -13.07 4.32 2.75
N ARG A 160 -12.77 5.58 3.07
CA ARG A 160 -12.32 6.02 4.39
C ARG A 160 -13.40 6.03 5.47
N GLN A 161 -14.68 6.01 5.10
CA GLN A 161 -15.79 5.76 6.02
C GLN A 161 -15.75 4.29 6.44
N PRO A 162 -15.48 3.92 7.70
CA PRO A 162 -15.60 2.53 8.12
C PRO A 162 -17.06 2.07 8.02
N LEU A 163 -17.25 0.82 7.63
CA LEU A 163 -18.55 0.14 7.64
C LEU A 163 -18.53 -0.97 8.69
N SER A 164 -19.71 -1.45 9.09
CA SER A 164 -19.87 -2.55 10.04
C SER A 164 -19.36 -3.86 9.42
N THR A 165 -20.06 -4.36 8.41
CA THR A 165 -19.89 -5.74 7.94
C THR A 165 -19.83 -5.84 6.43
N PHE A 166 -18.91 -6.69 5.94
CA PHE A 166 -18.86 -7.15 4.56
C PHE A 166 -19.24 -8.63 4.50
N TYR A 167 -20.31 -8.94 3.77
CA TYR A 167 -20.83 -10.29 3.60
C TYR A 167 -20.30 -10.91 2.31
N ILE A 168 -19.84 -12.16 2.42
CA ILE A 168 -19.35 -12.98 1.32
C ILE A 168 -20.20 -14.25 1.24
N GLY A 169 -20.78 -14.51 0.07
CA GLY A 169 -21.70 -15.63 -0.21
C GLY A 169 -21.06 -17.02 -0.32
N GLU A 170 -19.73 -17.10 -0.20
CA GLU A 170 -18.96 -18.33 -0.43
C GLU A 170 -18.47 -18.91 0.90
N THR A 171 -19.32 -19.65 1.61
CA THR A 171 -19.00 -20.21 2.94
C THR A 171 -17.86 -21.23 2.94
N ASP A 172 -17.67 -21.95 1.82
CA ASP A 172 -16.60 -22.95 1.66
C ASP A 172 -15.30 -22.34 1.08
N SER A 173 -15.16 -21.01 1.11
CA SER A 173 -13.99 -20.32 0.58
C SER A 173 -12.73 -20.66 1.38
N PRO A 174 -11.57 -20.96 0.74
CA PRO A 174 -10.31 -21.18 1.46
C PRO A 174 -9.83 -19.95 2.24
N LEU A 175 -10.45 -18.79 2.03
CA LEU A 175 -10.19 -17.57 2.77
C LEU A 175 -10.70 -17.63 4.22
N THR A 176 -11.71 -18.47 4.53
CA THR A 176 -12.28 -18.58 5.89
C THR A 176 -11.24 -19.00 6.92
N ASP A 177 -10.32 -19.88 6.52
CA ASP A 177 -9.34 -20.48 7.43
C ASP A 177 -8.05 -19.65 7.57
N ASN A 178 -7.93 -18.55 6.82
CA ASN A 178 -6.73 -17.73 6.77
C ASN A 178 -6.93 -16.35 7.40
N GLN A 179 -6.87 -16.29 8.73
CA GLN A 179 -7.07 -15.06 9.50
C GLN A 179 -6.18 -13.91 9.03
N ASN A 180 -4.92 -14.17 8.67
CA ASN A 180 -3.99 -13.14 8.22
C ASN A 180 -4.46 -12.47 6.92
N LEU A 181 -5.04 -13.24 6.00
CA LEU A 181 -5.58 -12.73 4.74
C LEU A 181 -6.94 -12.04 4.93
N LEU A 182 -7.75 -12.52 5.89
CA LEU A 182 -8.99 -11.85 6.28
C LEU A 182 -8.73 -10.47 6.87
N GLU A 183 -7.73 -10.29 7.73
CA GLU A 183 -7.36 -8.97 8.23
C GLU A 183 -6.89 -8.05 7.09
N ILE A 184 -6.13 -8.57 6.12
CA ILE A 184 -5.76 -7.80 4.91
C ILE A 184 -7.01 -7.32 4.16
N LEU A 185 -8.01 -8.19 3.99
CA LEU A 185 -9.26 -7.85 3.31
C LEU A 185 -10.09 -6.84 4.11
N LYS A 186 -10.21 -7.03 5.43
CA LYS A 186 -10.92 -6.10 6.35
C LYS A 186 -10.35 -4.70 6.26
N ASP A 187 -9.03 -4.57 6.32
CA ASP A 187 -8.35 -3.28 6.18
C ASP A 187 -8.57 -2.65 4.80
N GLU A 188 -8.51 -3.47 3.73
CA GLU A 188 -8.64 -2.97 2.36
C GLU A 188 -10.05 -2.47 2.05
N VAL A 189 -11.06 -3.18 2.55
CA VAL A 189 -12.48 -2.81 2.42
C VAL A 189 -12.89 -1.74 3.44
N ASN A 190 -12.14 -1.65 4.53
CA ASN A 190 -12.38 -0.82 5.70
C ASN A 190 -13.73 -1.12 6.36
N VAL A 191 -13.83 -2.34 6.89
CA VAL A 191 -14.97 -2.87 7.64
C VAL A 191 -14.54 -3.42 9.00
N ARG A 192 -15.44 -3.44 9.98
CA ARG A 192 -15.15 -4.04 11.30
C ARG A 192 -15.13 -5.56 11.22
N GLU A 193 -15.99 -6.15 10.40
CA GLU A 193 -16.18 -7.59 10.30
C GLU A 193 -16.37 -8.06 8.86
N ILE A 194 -15.91 -9.29 8.59
CA ILE A 194 -16.25 -10.05 7.38
C ILE A 194 -17.02 -11.28 7.81
N VAL A 195 -18.20 -11.48 7.23
CA VAL A 195 -19.08 -12.61 7.54
C VAL A 195 -19.31 -13.43 6.27
N PHE A 196 -19.05 -14.72 6.36
CA PHE A 196 -19.38 -15.68 5.30
C PHE A 196 -20.78 -16.24 5.56
N THR A 197 -21.67 -16.19 4.59
CA THR A 197 -23.08 -16.58 4.77
C THR A 197 -23.75 -16.98 3.46
N ASP A 198 -24.59 -18.01 3.48
CA ASP A 198 -25.41 -18.44 2.34
C ASP A 198 -26.61 -17.50 2.07
N GLU A 199 -26.86 -16.53 2.95
CA GLU A 199 -27.99 -15.60 2.82
C GLU A 199 -27.79 -14.54 1.72
N VAL A 200 -26.59 -14.42 1.17
CA VAL A 200 -26.23 -13.46 0.14
C VAL A 200 -25.64 -14.17 -1.06
N ASP A 201 -26.18 -13.92 -2.24
CA ASP A 201 -25.54 -14.34 -3.50
C ASP A 201 -24.41 -13.36 -3.87
N GLY A 202 -23.16 -13.82 -3.79
CA GLY A 202 -21.96 -13.04 -4.10
C GLY A 202 -21.49 -12.15 -2.95
N PHE A 203 -21.68 -10.83 -3.05
CA PHE A 203 -21.09 -9.85 -2.12
C PHE A 203 -22.10 -8.79 -1.69
N LYS A 204 -22.12 -8.45 -0.40
CA LYS A 204 -22.98 -7.38 0.14
C LYS A 204 -22.24 -6.57 1.21
N LEU A 205 -22.45 -5.26 1.22
CA LEU A 205 -21.99 -4.38 2.29
C LEU A 205 -23.17 -3.96 3.15
N ASP A 206 -22.96 -3.97 4.46
CA ASP A 206 -23.81 -3.21 5.35
C ASP A 206 -23.48 -1.71 5.19
N THR A 207 -24.50 -0.93 4.86
CA THR A 207 -24.40 0.50 4.60
C THR A 207 -24.94 1.35 5.72
N GLU A 208 -25.42 0.75 6.81
CA GLU A 208 -25.85 1.49 7.99
C GLU A 208 -24.64 2.12 8.68
N ILE A 209 -24.67 3.45 8.84
CA ILE A 209 -23.61 4.20 9.51
C ILE A 209 -24.11 4.53 10.90
N THR A 210 -23.64 3.78 11.89
CA THR A 210 -23.86 4.10 13.30
C THR A 210 -23.04 5.32 13.72
N ASP A 211 -23.41 5.96 14.82
CA ASP A 211 -22.71 7.15 15.34
C ASP A 211 -21.20 6.89 15.53
N ASP A 212 -20.84 5.72 16.06
CA ASP A 212 -19.43 5.31 16.22
C ASP A 212 -18.69 5.24 14.88
N LEU A 213 -19.34 4.72 13.83
CA LEU A 213 -18.76 4.64 12.49
C LEU A 213 -18.65 6.02 11.85
N ALA A 214 -19.64 6.89 12.04
CA ALA A 214 -19.62 8.27 11.58
C ALA A 214 -18.46 9.04 12.22
N ARG A 215 -18.30 8.96 13.55
CA ARG A 215 -17.18 9.56 14.29
C ARG A 215 -15.83 9.05 13.79
N ALA A 216 -15.65 7.73 13.64
CA ALA A 216 -14.41 7.16 13.12
C ALA A 216 -14.11 7.58 11.66
N GLY A 217 -15.14 7.74 10.83
CA GLY A 217 -15.02 8.27 9.47
C GLY A 217 -14.58 9.74 9.45
N ALA A 218 -15.17 10.56 10.32
CA ALA A 218 -14.84 11.98 10.46
C ALA A 218 -13.38 12.19 10.89
N VAL A 219 -12.88 11.43 11.88
CA VAL A 219 -11.46 11.47 12.30
C VAL A 219 -10.52 11.25 11.10
N ARG A 220 -10.83 10.30 10.21
CA ARG A 220 -10.00 10.02 9.03
C ARG A 220 -10.08 11.13 7.96
N GLU A 221 -11.23 11.77 7.80
CA GLU A 221 -11.35 12.94 6.93
C GLU A 221 -10.55 14.12 7.48
N VAL A 222 -10.58 14.34 8.80
CA VAL A 222 -9.75 15.36 9.48
C VAL A 222 -8.27 15.10 9.20
N ILE A 223 -7.76 13.90 9.50
CA ILE A 223 -6.35 13.54 9.26
C ILE A 223 -5.97 13.79 7.80
N ARG A 224 -6.83 13.39 6.85
CA ARG A 224 -6.58 13.58 5.42
C ARG A 224 -6.52 15.07 5.05
N HIS A 225 -7.42 15.88 5.60
CA HIS A 225 -7.47 17.31 5.33
C HIS A 225 -6.21 18.01 5.86
N ILE A 226 -5.79 17.67 7.07
CA ILE A 226 -4.52 18.15 7.65
C ILE A 226 -3.33 17.78 6.76
N GLN A 227 -3.25 16.52 6.32
CA GLN A 227 -2.19 16.07 5.41
C GLN A 227 -2.22 16.79 4.06
N LYS A 228 -3.41 17.11 3.54
CA LYS A 228 -3.56 17.91 2.33
C LYS A 228 -3.03 19.33 2.54
N LEU A 229 -3.36 19.97 3.67
CA LEU A 229 -2.87 21.31 4.01
C LEU A 229 -1.34 21.34 4.11
N ARG A 230 -0.74 20.36 4.79
CA ARG A 230 0.73 20.23 4.86
C ARG A 230 1.38 20.15 3.49
N LYS A 231 0.79 19.35 2.58
CA LYS A 231 1.28 19.22 1.21
C LYS A 231 1.15 20.53 0.42
N GLN A 232 0.05 21.27 0.62
CA GLN A 232 -0.18 22.56 -0.04
C GLN A 232 0.76 23.65 0.48
N ALA A 233 1.17 23.56 1.74
CA ALA A 233 2.18 24.43 2.35
C ALA A 233 3.63 23.99 2.06
N GLU A 234 3.84 22.98 1.20
CA GLU A 234 5.16 22.45 0.81
C GLU A 234 6.07 22.07 2.01
N LEU A 235 5.45 21.67 3.12
CA LEU A 235 6.17 21.32 4.34
C LEU A 235 6.89 19.98 4.21
N ASP A 236 8.08 19.89 4.80
CA ASP A 236 8.81 18.62 4.87
C ASP A 236 7.95 17.56 5.59
N PRO A 237 7.78 16.36 4.99
CA PRO A 237 7.04 15.27 5.63
C PRO A 237 7.54 14.88 7.03
N GLN A 238 8.83 15.11 7.33
CA GLN A 238 9.46 14.77 8.60
C GLN A 238 9.20 15.82 9.69
N ASN A 239 8.93 17.07 9.32
CA ASN A 239 8.76 18.15 10.29
C ASN A 239 7.44 18.01 11.06
N LYS A 240 7.48 18.20 12.37
CA LYS A 240 6.27 18.34 13.18
C LYS A 240 5.76 19.76 13.08
N VAL A 241 4.44 19.91 12.96
CA VAL A 241 3.77 21.22 12.78
C VAL A 241 2.67 21.36 13.81
N ASP A 242 2.41 22.59 14.23
CA ASP A 242 1.29 22.92 15.09
C ASP A 242 0.06 23.22 14.23
N ILE A 243 -1.12 22.81 14.72
CA ILE A 243 -2.37 23.05 14.02
C ILE A 243 -3.40 23.70 14.95
N ASN A 244 -4.04 24.74 14.43
CA ASN A 244 -5.19 25.37 15.05
C ASN A 244 -6.45 24.82 14.39
N ILE A 245 -7.39 24.36 15.21
CA ILE A 245 -8.68 23.81 14.76
C ILE A 245 -9.80 24.62 15.40
N ASP A 246 -10.69 25.15 14.57
CA ASP A 246 -11.98 25.64 15.03
C ASP A 246 -13.03 24.53 14.90
N ALA A 247 -13.65 24.18 16.02
CA ALA A 247 -14.70 23.17 16.12
C ALA A 247 -15.59 23.46 17.33
N SER A 248 -16.89 23.23 17.18
CA SER A 248 -17.87 23.43 18.26
C SER A 248 -18.53 22.11 18.68
N GLY A 249 -19.02 22.06 19.92
CA GLY A 249 -19.78 20.93 20.48
C GLY A 249 -19.11 19.57 20.25
N ASP A 250 -19.84 18.66 19.63
CA ASP A 250 -19.43 17.28 19.36
C ASP A 250 -18.18 17.18 18.46
N GLY A 251 -17.92 18.18 17.62
CA GLY A 251 -16.70 18.22 16.80
C GLY A 251 -15.44 18.40 17.65
N ARG A 252 -15.50 19.23 18.70
CA ARG A 252 -14.39 19.43 19.62
C ARG A 252 -14.13 18.20 20.48
N GLU A 253 -15.19 17.52 20.91
CA GLU A 253 -15.10 16.25 21.64
C GLU A 253 -14.42 15.18 20.77
N LEU A 254 -14.85 15.03 19.51
CA LEU A 254 -14.26 14.08 18.56
C LEU A 254 -12.75 14.25 18.39
N ILE A 255 -12.26 15.49 18.24
CA ILE A 255 -10.82 15.77 18.13
C ILE A 255 -10.10 15.48 19.44
N THR A 256 -10.72 15.79 20.58
CA THR A 256 -10.13 15.59 21.91
C THR A 256 -9.95 14.11 22.21
N ASP A 257 -10.99 13.31 21.98
CA ASP A 257 -11.00 11.86 22.21
C ASP A 257 -9.98 11.12 21.32
N ASN A 258 -9.72 11.66 20.11
CA ASN A 258 -8.84 11.02 19.12
C ASN A 258 -7.52 11.77 18.94
N LYS A 259 -7.11 12.61 19.90
CA LYS A 259 -5.96 13.49 19.78
C LYS A 259 -4.68 12.74 19.44
N GLU A 260 -4.39 11.63 20.12
CA GLU A 260 -3.17 10.83 19.90
C GLU A 260 -3.12 10.23 18.48
N GLN A 261 -4.26 9.73 17.99
CA GLN A 261 -4.35 9.18 16.64
C GLN A 261 -4.13 10.27 15.59
N ILE A 262 -4.74 11.44 15.78
CA ILE A 262 -4.62 12.58 14.87
C ILE A 262 -3.19 13.09 14.84
N THR A 263 -2.57 13.34 16.01
CA THR A 263 -1.20 13.86 16.08
C THR A 263 -0.17 12.87 15.55
N GLY A 264 -0.29 11.59 15.91
CA GLY A 264 0.62 10.54 15.45
C GLY A 264 0.55 10.31 13.95
N THR A 265 -0.66 10.18 13.40
CA THR A 265 -0.84 9.90 11.96
C THR A 265 -0.53 11.12 11.09
N ALA A 266 -0.86 12.32 11.58
CA ALA A 266 -0.64 13.55 10.83
C ALA A 266 0.73 14.22 11.09
N ASN A 267 1.60 13.58 11.87
CA ASN A 267 2.92 14.06 12.30
C ASN A 267 2.89 15.48 12.89
N LEU A 268 2.00 15.73 13.85
CA LEU A 268 1.80 17.05 14.46
C LEU A 268 2.60 17.20 15.76
N ALA A 269 3.00 18.43 16.09
CA ALA A 269 3.62 18.79 17.37
C ALA A 269 2.52 19.00 18.43
N SER A 270 1.53 19.85 18.13
CA SER A 270 0.38 20.07 19.00
C SER A 270 -0.90 20.37 18.20
N VAL A 271 -2.03 20.32 18.92
CA VAL A 271 -3.37 20.66 18.42
C VAL A 271 -3.96 21.66 19.40
N SER A 272 -4.32 22.84 18.90
CA SER A 272 -4.90 23.94 19.66
C SER A 272 -6.27 24.29 19.12
N PHE A 273 -7.19 24.67 20.01
CA PHE A 273 -8.54 25.11 19.62
C PHE A 273 -8.61 26.63 19.64
N VAL A 274 -8.89 27.23 18.48
CA VAL A 274 -8.93 28.70 18.27
C VAL A 274 -10.14 29.02 17.40
N GLU A 275 -10.81 30.15 17.64
CA GLU A 275 -11.82 30.66 16.72
C GLU A 275 -11.13 31.14 15.43
N LEU A 276 -11.53 30.57 14.29
CA LEU A 276 -11.00 30.91 12.98
C LEU A 276 -12.12 31.55 12.14
N SER A 277 -11.73 32.37 11.17
CA SER A 277 -12.69 33.00 10.26
C SER A 277 -12.17 32.97 8.83
N GLY A 278 -12.79 32.15 7.97
CA GLY A 278 -12.49 32.07 6.54
C GLY A 278 -11.28 31.20 6.18
N GLU A 279 -10.81 30.37 7.10
CA GLU A 279 -9.68 29.45 6.87
C GLU A 279 -10.18 28.03 6.53
N SER A 280 -9.34 27.26 5.83
CA SER A 280 -9.66 25.99 5.16
C SER A 280 -10.72 25.11 5.86
N GLU A 281 -11.90 25.00 5.26
CA GLU A 281 -13.07 24.34 5.84
C GLU A 281 -13.15 22.84 5.47
N LEU A 282 -13.71 22.04 6.38
CA LEU A 282 -14.06 20.65 6.17
C LEU A 282 -15.43 20.35 6.78
N GLU A 283 -16.36 19.91 5.94
CA GLU A 283 -17.63 19.32 6.37
C GLU A 283 -17.60 17.80 6.21
N THR A 284 -17.96 17.08 7.27
CA THR A 284 -18.04 15.61 7.25
C THR A 284 -19.16 15.12 8.16
N HIS A 285 -20.17 14.48 7.57
CA HIS A 285 -21.43 14.12 8.27
C HIS A 285 -22.00 15.35 9.00
N ASP A 286 -22.20 15.25 10.32
CA ASP A 286 -22.76 16.32 11.15
C ASP A 286 -21.70 17.25 11.75
N PHE A 287 -20.43 17.13 11.33
CA PHE A 287 -19.32 17.92 11.85
C PHE A 287 -18.83 18.96 10.84
N SER A 288 -18.53 20.16 11.34
CA SER A 288 -17.86 21.23 10.62
C SER A 288 -16.60 21.66 11.36
N PHE A 289 -15.51 21.81 10.62
CA PHE A 289 -14.19 22.16 11.12
C PHE A 289 -13.55 23.23 10.24
N GLN A 290 -12.81 24.17 10.86
CA GLN A 290 -11.86 25.03 10.17
C GLN A 290 -10.45 24.78 10.67
N PHE A 291 -9.46 24.96 9.79
CA PHE A 291 -8.07 24.63 10.08
C PHE A 291 -7.11 25.74 9.67
N SER A 292 -6.15 26.02 10.54
CA SER A 292 -4.96 26.84 10.28
C SER A 292 -3.70 26.06 10.60
N LEU A 293 -2.68 26.14 9.74
CA LEU A 293 -1.34 25.68 10.07
C LEU A 293 -0.57 26.83 10.70
N ASP A 294 0.03 26.58 11.86
CA ASP A 294 1.02 27.48 12.45
C ASP A 294 2.39 27.02 11.94
N VAL A 295 2.93 27.75 10.96
CA VAL A 295 4.17 27.41 10.22
C VAL A 295 5.33 28.30 10.68
#